data_AF-A0A0N0D3A0-F1
#
_entry.id   AF-A0A0N0D3A0-F1
#
_cell.length_a   1.000
_cell.length_b   1.000
_cell.length_c   1.000
_cell.angle_alpha   90.00
_cell.angle_beta   90.00
_cell.angle_gamma   90.00
#
_symmetry.space_group_name_H-M   'P 1'
#
loop_
_entity.id
_entity.type
_entity.pdbx_description
1 polymer ?
#
loop_
_entity_poly.entity_id
_entity_poly.type
_entity_poly.pdbx_seq_one_letter_code
_entity_poly.pdbx_strand_id
1 'polypeptide(L)'
;MIEHELVTRFDRLKSTYEALYACLKEERRYLPQAKVEKLQVVVQKIEHTVSKINQERTDLLSVLSKFTGKASPSLHIDSLLRFISPMYHHHFQTTYEDVDRLTNEVKRYAKENRFLIEDSLNFIEETIHKVMGAKEKNTTYDKEMKLRRLKHNNLLLSKEV
;
A
#
# COMPACT_ATOMS: atom_id res chain seq x y z
N MET A 1 29.14 -12.16 -16.65
CA MET A 1 28.82 -10.71 -16.74
C MET A 1 27.37 -10.41 -16.36
N ILE A 2 26.36 -11.06 -16.95
CA ILE A 2 24.95 -10.84 -16.58
C ILE A 2 24.59 -11.30 -15.16
N GLU A 3 25.18 -12.40 -14.69
CA GLU A 3 24.94 -12.91 -13.33
C GLU A 3 25.27 -11.88 -12.25
N HIS A 4 26.40 -11.16 -12.39
CA HIS A 4 26.81 -10.11 -11.48
C HIS A 4 25.83 -8.93 -11.53
N GLU A 5 25.35 -8.58 -12.72
CA GLU A 5 24.33 -7.54 -12.88
C GLU A 5 23.00 -7.94 -12.23
N LEU A 6 22.57 -9.19 -12.37
CA LEU A 6 21.34 -9.71 -11.73
C LEU A 6 21.46 -9.70 -10.20
N VAL A 7 22.55 -10.24 -9.65
CA VAL A 7 22.80 -10.22 -8.19
C VAL A 7 22.79 -8.78 -7.66
N THR A 8 23.58 -7.89 -8.29
CA THR A 8 23.67 -6.48 -7.87
C THR A 8 22.32 -5.78 -7.90
N ARG A 9 21.50 -6.03 -8.92
CA ARG A 9 20.16 -5.42 -9.02
C ARG A 9 19.19 -6.00 -7.99
N PHE A 10 19.26 -7.29 -7.68
CA PHE A 10 18.46 -7.87 -6.61
C PHE A 10 18.84 -7.32 -5.23
N ASP A 11 20.13 -7.07 -4.97
CA ASP A 11 20.57 -6.43 -3.72
C ASP A 11 20.08 -4.97 -3.61
N ARG A 12 20.09 -4.23 -4.72
CA ARG A 12 19.48 -2.89 -4.77
C ARG A 12 17.98 -2.93 -4.55
N LEU A 13 17.31 -3.90 -5.16
CA LEU A 13 15.87 -4.10 -4.98
C LEU A 13 15.55 -4.39 -3.51
N LYS A 14 16.30 -5.30 -2.87
CA LYS A 14 16.21 -5.58 -1.44
C LYS A 14 16.36 -4.32 -0.61
N SER A 15 17.43 -3.56 -0.81
CA SER A 15 17.70 -2.31 -0.08
C SER A 15 16.56 -1.29 -0.24
N THR A 16 15.95 -1.23 -1.43
CA THR A 16 14.82 -0.32 -1.70
C THR A 16 13.54 -0.78 -1.00
N TYR A 17 13.29 -2.08 -0.94
CA TYR A 17 12.18 -2.65 -0.16
C TYR A 17 12.38 -2.43 1.35
N GLU A 18 13.61 -2.54 1.87
CA GLU A 18 13.92 -2.21 3.26
C GLU A 18 13.63 -0.74 3.58
N ALA A 19 13.99 0.18 2.67
CA ALA A 19 13.66 1.59 2.80
C ALA A 19 12.15 1.85 2.81
N LEU A 20 11.39 1.16 1.94
CA LEU A 20 9.92 1.27 1.92
C LEU A 20 9.30 0.75 3.22
N TYR A 21 9.79 -0.39 3.70
CA TYR A 21 9.37 -0.98 4.97
C TYR A 21 9.62 -0.03 6.14
N ALA A 22 10.78 0.63 6.18
CA ALA A 22 11.08 1.65 7.19
C ALA A 22 10.11 2.86 7.11
N CYS A 23 9.78 3.33 5.91
CA CYS A 23 8.81 4.42 5.72
C CYS A 23 7.42 4.03 6.24
N LEU A 24 6.95 2.80 5.96
CA LEU A 24 5.65 2.33 6.45
C LEU A 24 5.61 2.17 7.98
N LYS A 25 6.73 1.79 8.61
CA LYS A 25 6.86 1.81 10.07
C LYS A 25 6.81 3.22 10.63
N GLU A 26 7.45 4.17 9.94
CA GLU A 26 7.42 5.58 10.31
C GLU A 26 5.99 6.15 10.21
N GLU A 27 5.27 5.83 9.14
CA GLU A 27 3.85 6.16 8.95
C GLU A 27 3.00 5.62 10.12
N ARG A 28 3.14 4.32 10.43
CA ARG A 28 2.43 3.67 11.55
C ARG A 28 2.65 4.39 12.87
N ARG A 29 3.84 4.94 13.10
CA ARG A 29 4.17 5.68 14.32
C ARG A 29 3.49 7.03 14.39
N TYR A 30 3.35 7.74 13.26
CA TYR A 30 2.75 9.07 13.21
C TYR A 30 1.24 9.07 13.08
N LEU A 31 0.64 8.03 12.49
CA LEU A 31 -0.81 7.93 12.30
C LEU A 31 -1.61 8.16 13.60
N PRO A 32 -1.34 7.47 14.73
CA PRO A 32 -2.08 7.67 15.97
C PRO A 32 -1.86 9.04 16.62
N GLN A 33 -0.80 9.76 16.22
CA GLN A 33 -0.43 11.06 16.80
C GLN A 33 -1.01 12.24 16.01
N ALA A 34 -1.75 11.98 14.92
CA ALA A 34 -2.31 12.99 14.03
C ALA A 34 -1.29 14.06 13.56
N LYS A 35 -0.03 13.67 13.37
CA LYS A 35 1.05 14.57 12.92
C LYS A 35 1.03 14.72 11.40
N VAL A 36 0.07 15.49 10.88
CA VAL A 36 -0.23 15.62 9.45
C VAL A 36 0.98 16.03 8.62
N GLU A 37 1.80 16.98 9.10
CA GLU A 37 2.98 17.46 8.36
C GLU A 37 4.03 16.35 8.23
N LYS A 38 4.19 15.54 9.28
CA LYS A 38 5.12 14.40 9.25
C LYS A 38 4.61 13.28 8.36
N LEU A 39 3.29 13.03 8.38
CA LEU A 39 2.66 12.05 7.50
C LEU A 39 2.85 12.45 6.03
N GLN A 40 2.69 13.73 5.69
CA GLN A 40 2.91 14.21 4.33
C GLN A 40 4.34 13.93 3.83
N VAL A 41 5.35 14.22 4.67
CA VAL A 41 6.75 13.91 4.33
C VAL A 41 6.96 12.40 4.15
N VAL A 42 6.35 11.57 5.01
CA VAL A 42 6.46 10.11 4.90
C VAL A 42 5.79 9.59 3.62
N VAL A 43 4.61 10.10 3.26
CA VAL A 43 3.91 9.74 2.02
C VAL A 43 4.78 10.06 0.79
N GLN A 44 5.41 11.24 0.75
CA GLN A 44 6.34 11.57 -0.35
C GLN A 44 7.52 10.61 -0.44
N LYS A 45 8.09 10.20 0.71
CA LYS A 45 9.14 9.17 0.73
C LYS A 45 8.64 7.82 0.22
N ILE A 46 7.43 7.42 0.60
CA ILE A 46 6.79 6.17 0.14
C ILE A 46 6.62 6.21 -1.39
N GLU A 47 6.03 7.27 -1.94
CA GLU A 47 5.82 7.44 -3.38
C GLU A 47 7.13 7.37 -4.17
N HIS A 48 8.16 8.10 -3.71
CA HIS A 48 9.48 8.07 -4.32
C HIS A 48 10.11 6.67 -4.28
N THR A 49 9.98 5.97 -3.15
CA THR A 49 10.55 4.64 -2.98
C THR A 49 9.82 3.60 -3.84
N VAL A 50 8.50 3.68 -3.96
CA VAL A 50 7.70 2.83 -4.85
C VAL A 50 8.07 3.08 -6.32
N SER A 51 8.27 4.34 -6.71
CA SER A 51 8.75 4.68 -8.06
C SER A 51 10.10 4.01 -8.35
N LYS A 52 11.05 4.06 -7.41
CA LYS A 52 12.34 3.37 -7.53
C LYS A 52 12.20 1.86 -7.66
N ILE A 53 11.35 1.22 -6.86
CA ILE A 53 11.09 -0.23 -6.95
C ILE A 53 10.57 -0.59 -8.35
N ASN A 54 9.62 0.19 -8.87
CA ASN A 54 9.06 -0.05 -10.19
C ASN A 54 10.11 0.13 -11.30
N GLN A 55 11.00 1.13 -11.16
CA GLN A 55 12.10 1.33 -12.08
C GLN A 55 13.08 0.14 -12.04
N GLU A 56 13.53 -0.28 -10.86
CA GLU A 56 14.46 -1.42 -10.71
C GLU A 56 13.86 -2.72 -11.27
N ARG A 57 12.56 -2.96 -11.06
CA ARG A 57 11.85 -4.11 -11.65
C ARG A 57 11.79 -4.02 -13.17
N THR A 58 11.52 -2.84 -13.71
CA THR A 58 11.48 -2.60 -15.16
C THR A 58 12.87 -2.82 -15.78
N ASP A 59 13.91 -2.32 -15.13
CA ASP A 59 15.29 -2.52 -15.56
C ASP A 59 15.69 -4.00 -15.51
N LEU A 60 15.33 -4.73 -14.44
CA LEU A 60 15.55 -6.18 -14.35
C LEU A 60 14.88 -6.93 -15.50
N LEU A 61 13.62 -6.61 -15.80
CA LEU A 61 12.91 -7.20 -16.93
C LEU A 61 13.57 -6.84 -18.27
N SER A 62 14.09 -5.62 -18.42
CA SER A 62 14.81 -5.17 -19.62
C SER A 62 16.14 -5.91 -19.81
N VAL A 63 16.90 -6.13 -18.74
CA VAL A 63 18.15 -6.91 -18.78
C VAL A 63 17.85 -8.37 -19.13
N LEU A 64 16.84 -8.96 -18.50
CA LEU A 64 16.44 -10.34 -18.76
C LEU A 64 15.86 -10.52 -20.17
N SER A 65 15.12 -9.55 -20.71
CA SER A 65 14.53 -9.66 -22.04
C SER A 65 15.61 -9.61 -23.12
N LYS A 66 16.59 -8.71 -22.98
CA LYS A 66 17.77 -8.63 -23.87
C LYS A 66 18.57 -9.92 -23.86
N PHE A 67 18.70 -10.56 -22.70
CA PHE A 67 19.50 -11.78 -22.58
C PHE A 67 18.77 -13.03 -23.05
N THR A 68 17.50 -13.17 -22.69
CA THR A 68 16.71 -14.37 -23.01
C THR A 68 16.05 -14.31 -24.40
N GLY A 69 16.04 -13.13 -25.04
CA GLY A 69 15.28 -12.88 -26.27
C GLY A 69 13.77 -12.92 -26.08
N LYS A 70 13.27 -13.04 -24.84
CA LYS A 70 11.83 -13.10 -24.54
C LYS A 70 11.30 -11.71 -24.23
N ALA A 71 10.18 -11.36 -24.84
CA ALA A 71 9.50 -10.08 -24.58
C ALA A 71 9.01 -9.94 -23.12
N SER A 72 8.66 -11.06 -22.48
CA SER A 72 8.21 -11.09 -21.07
C SER A 72 8.94 -12.20 -20.30
N PRO A 73 10.16 -11.91 -19.79
CA PRO A 73 10.90 -12.86 -18.98
C PRO A 73 10.29 -13.00 -17.57
N SER A 74 10.35 -14.21 -17.01
CA SER A 74 9.84 -14.49 -15.66
C SER A 74 10.85 -14.05 -14.60
N LEU A 75 10.34 -13.40 -13.53
CA LEU A 75 11.10 -13.10 -12.32
C LEU A 75 10.97 -14.20 -11.25
N HIS A 76 10.51 -15.39 -11.62
CA HIS A 76 10.45 -16.53 -10.71
C HIS A 76 11.86 -17.09 -10.47
N ILE A 77 12.20 -17.40 -9.21
CA ILE A 77 13.53 -17.89 -8.83
C ILE A 77 14.05 -19.03 -9.70
N ASP A 78 13.24 -20.06 -9.98
CA ASP A 78 13.62 -21.20 -10.84
C ASP A 78 13.99 -20.82 -12.27
N SER A 79 13.44 -19.71 -12.78
CA SER A 79 13.80 -19.18 -14.09
C SER A 79 15.12 -18.42 -14.01
N LEU A 80 15.35 -17.68 -12.92
CA LEU A 80 16.53 -16.84 -12.72
C LEU A 80 17.78 -17.67 -12.39
N LEU A 81 17.65 -18.72 -11.57
CA LEU A 81 18.77 -19.61 -11.20
C LEU A 81 19.43 -20.29 -12.41
N ARG A 82 18.69 -20.49 -13.51
CA ARG A 82 19.24 -21.03 -14.77
C ARG A 82 20.29 -20.12 -15.42
N PHE A 83 20.28 -18.84 -15.08
CA PHE A 83 21.17 -17.82 -15.65
C PHE A 83 22.29 -17.39 -14.71
N ILE A 84 22.36 -18.00 -13.53
CA ILE A 84 23.32 -17.66 -12.48
C ILE A 84 24.24 -18.86 -12.31
N SER A 85 25.56 -18.62 -12.23
CA SER A 85 26.50 -19.70 -11.92
C SER A 85 26.19 -20.34 -10.56
N PRO A 86 26.34 -21.68 -10.42
CA PRO A 86 26.13 -22.38 -9.14
C PRO A 86 26.87 -21.76 -7.94
N MET A 87 28.01 -21.12 -8.20
CA MET A 87 28.79 -20.41 -7.17
C MET A 87 27.99 -19.29 -6.47
N TYR A 88 27.05 -18.65 -7.16
CA TYR A 88 26.25 -17.55 -6.62
C TYR A 88 24.83 -17.96 -6.22
N HIS A 89 24.43 -19.22 -6.44
CA HIS A 89 23.05 -19.69 -6.21
C HIS A 89 22.59 -19.44 -4.78
N HIS A 90 23.41 -19.80 -3.79
CA HIS A 90 23.04 -19.64 -2.39
C HIS A 90 22.78 -18.17 -2.00
N HIS A 91 23.69 -17.28 -2.39
CA HIS A 91 23.55 -15.85 -2.12
C HIS A 91 22.33 -15.27 -2.83
N PHE A 92 22.17 -15.57 -4.13
CA PHE A 92 21.04 -15.08 -4.90
C PHE A 92 19.70 -15.57 -4.36
N GLN A 93 19.61 -16.85 -4.00
CA GLN A 93 18.41 -17.42 -3.40
C GLN A 93 18.07 -16.74 -2.07
N THR A 94 19.06 -16.51 -1.21
CA THR A 94 18.88 -15.79 0.05
C THR A 94 18.36 -14.37 -0.18
N THR A 95 18.97 -13.62 -1.10
CA THR A 95 18.53 -12.26 -1.45
C THR A 95 17.11 -12.28 -2.04
N TYR A 96 16.78 -13.26 -2.88
CA TYR A 96 15.44 -13.40 -3.46
C TYR A 96 14.38 -13.65 -2.38
N GLU A 97 14.62 -14.60 -1.48
CA GLU A 97 13.74 -14.93 -0.37
C GLU A 97 13.57 -13.73 0.58
N ASP A 98 14.63 -12.96 0.82
CA ASP A 98 14.56 -11.71 1.58
C ASP A 98 13.66 -10.67 0.90
N VAL A 99 13.78 -10.49 -0.42
CA VAL A 99 12.93 -9.57 -1.21
C VAL A 99 11.47 -10.01 -1.17
N ASP A 100 11.19 -11.32 -1.31
CA ASP A 100 9.83 -11.83 -1.23
C ASP A 100 9.22 -11.62 0.16
N ARG A 101 9.97 -11.96 1.22
CA ARG A 101 9.57 -11.70 2.61
C ARG A 101 9.29 -10.21 2.84
N LEU A 102 10.19 -9.32 2.42
CA LEU A 102 10.01 -7.88 2.56
C LEU A 102 8.79 -7.37 1.77
N THR A 103 8.55 -7.91 0.58
CA THR A 103 7.37 -7.57 -0.21
C THR A 103 6.08 -7.93 0.53
N ASN A 104 6.05 -9.09 1.17
CA ASN A 104 4.89 -9.53 1.96
C ASN A 104 4.71 -8.69 3.23
N GLU A 105 5.79 -8.35 3.92
CA GLU A 105 5.78 -7.44 5.08
C GLU A 105 5.28 -6.04 4.70
N VAL A 106 5.78 -5.46 3.60
CA VAL A 106 5.33 -4.16 3.07
C VAL A 106 3.83 -4.18 2.76
N LYS A 107 3.34 -5.22 2.09
CA LYS A 107 1.89 -5.38 1.83
C LYS A 107 1.08 -5.45 3.11
N ARG A 108 1.58 -6.17 4.13
CA ARG A 108 0.91 -6.26 5.43
C ARG A 108 0.83 -4.89 6.10
N TYR A 109 1.96 -4.19 6.24
CA TYR A 109 2.00 -2.86 6.84
C TYR A 109 1.13 -1.84 6.10
N ALA A 110 1.17 -1.84 4.76
CA ALA A 110 0.33 -0.96 3.96
C ALA A 110 -1.17 -1.21 4.22
N LYS A 111 -1.58 -2.49 4.34
CA LYS A 111 -2.97 -2.85 4.68
C LYS A 111 -3.35 -2.39 6.07
N GLU A 112 -2.48 -2.61 7.05
CA GLU A 112 -2.71 -2.22 8.45
C GLU A 112 -2.77 -0.70 8.63
N ASN A 113 -1.92 0.05 7.93
CA ASN A 113 -1.91 1.51 7.95
C ASN A 113 -3.16 2.08 7.27
N ARG A 114 -3.55 1.52 6.12
CA ARG A 114 -4.79 1.87 5.44
C ARG A 114 -6.01 1.67 6.34
N PHE A 115 -6.08 0.54 7.05
CA PHE A 115 -7.16 0.28 8.00
C PHE A 115 -7.25 1.36 9.09
N LEU A 116 -6.12 1.77 9.68
CA LEU A 116 -6.11 2.86 10.67
C LEU A 116 -6.58 4.20 10.10
N ILE A 117 -6.18 4.52 8.87
CA ILE A 117 -6.59 5.75 8.19
C ILE A 117 -8.11 5.73 7.96
N GLU A 118 -8.64 4.63 7.42
CA GLU A 118 -10.08 4.47 7.17
C GLU A 118 -10.89 4.57 8.47
N ASP A 119 -10.45 3.92 9.55
CA ASP A 119 -11.07 4.00 10.87
C ASP A 119 -11.07 5.44 11.43
N SER A 120 -9.93 6.13 11.31
CA SER A 120 -9.79 7.52 11.76
C SER A 120 -10.68 8.48 10.96
N LEU A 121 -10.79 8.28 9.65
CA LEU A 121 -11.66 9.07 8.78
C LEU A 121 -13.13 8.85 9.11
N ASN A 122 -13.55 7.60 9.31
CA ASN A 122 -14.92 7.28 9.73
C ASN A 122 -15.27 7.97 11.04
N PHE A 123 -14.37 7.96 12.03
CA PHE A 123 -14.58 8.66 13.29
C PHE A 123 -14.74 10.19 13.11
N ILE A 124 -13.91 10.80 12.25
CA ILE A 124 -14.01 12.23 11.93
C ILE A 124 -15.34 12.53 11.25
N GLU A 125 -15.75 11.72 10.27
CA GLU A 125 -17.03 11.86 9.57
C GLU A 125 -18.22 11.75 10.53
N GLU A 126 -18.24 10.76 11.41
CA GLU A 126 -19.28 10.62 12.43
C GLU A 126 -19.34 11.83 13.36
N THR A 127 -18.18 12.37 13.75
CA THR A 127 -18.08 13.56 14.59
C THR A 127 -18.62 14.79 13.87
N ILE A 128 -18.28 14.99 12.60
CA ILE A 128 -18.81 16.06 11.76
C ILE A 128 -20.33 15.94 11.64
N HIS A 129 -20.87 14.74 11.40
CA HIS A 129 -22.32 14.51 11.32
C HIS A 129 -23.04 14.91 12.63
N LYS A 130 -22.47 14.55 13.78
CA LYS A 130 -23.00 14.94 15.10
C LYS A 130 -22.97 16.46 15.31
N VAL A 131 -21.85 17.11 14.98
CA VAL A 131 -21.67 18.56 15.16
C VAL A 131 -22.55 19.38 14.20
N MET A 132 -22.68 18.95 12.94
CA MET A 132 -23.55 19.62 11.96
C MET A 132 -25.04 19.44 12.27
N GLY A 133 -25.40 18.71 13.33
CA GLY A 133 -26.79 18.47 13.68
C GLY A 133 -27.54 17.75 12.56
N ALA A 134 -26.83 16.93 11.76
CA ALA A 134 -27.47 16.04 10.81
C ALA A 134 -28.39 15.15 11.66
N LYS A 135 -29.70 15.47 11.63
CA LYS A 135 -30.72 14.79 12.42
C LYS A 135 -30.46 13.30 12.28
N GLU A 136 -30.10 12.64 13.40
CA GLU A 136 -30.34 11.21 13.52
C GLU A 136 -31.73 10.99 12.95
N LYS A 137 -31.86 10.19 11.86
CA LYS A 137 -33.12 9.96 11.16
C LYS A 137 -34.21 9.89 12.21
N ASN A 138 -35.03 10.95 12.33
CA ASN A 138 -35.94 11.15 13.44
C ASN A 138 -36.67 9.83 13.71
N THR A 139 -36.24 9.10 14.73
CA THR A 139 -36.97 7.97 15.26
C THR A 139 -37.99 8.59 16.19
N THR A 140 -38.96 9.29 15.60
CA THR A 140 -40.12 9.73 16.34
C THR A 140 -40.87 8.47 16.76
N TYR A 141 -40.99 8.27 18.07
CA TYR A 141 -41.93 7.31 18.61
C TYR A 141 -43.33 7.71 18.13
N ASP A 142 -44.01 6.80 17.43
CA ASP A 142 -45.47 6.88 17.25
C ASP A 142 -46.13 6.82 18.65
N LYS A 143 -47.36 7.28 18.78
CA LYS A 143 -48.15 7.24 20.02
C LYS A 143 -48.27 5.82 20.62
N GLU A 144 -47.92 4.78 19.87
CA GLU A 144 -47.81 3.37 20.30
C GLU A 144 -46.40 2.91 20.73
N MET A 145 -45.41 3.81 20.82
CA MET A 145 -44.00 3.48 21.12
C MET A 145 -43.34 2.43 20.20
N LYS A 146 -43.67 2.39 18.91
CA LYS A 146 -43.01 1.48 17.94
C LYS A 146 -42.04 2.24 17.03
N LEU A 147 -40.81 1.73 16.95
CA LEU A 147 -39.77 2.23 16.04
C LEU A 147 -40.13 1.88 14.58
N ARG A 148 -40.47 2.89 13.75
CA ARG A 148 -40.53 2.72 12.30
C ARG A 148 -39.34 3.42 11.63
N ARG A 149 -38.62 2.68 10.77
CA ARG A 149 -37.69 3.28 9.81
C ARG A 149 -38.51 3.91 8.68
N LEU A 150 -38.45 5.24 8.54
CA LEU A 150 -39.01 5.95 7.39
C LEU A 150 -38.26 5.50 6.12
N LYS A 151 -39.01 4.92 5.17
CA LYS A 151 -38.52 4.67 3.81
C LYS A 151 -38.17 6.00 3.15
N HIS A 152 -37.02 6.03 2.48
CA HIS A 152 -36.49 7.17 1.74
C HIS A 152 -37.53 7.76 0.79
N ASN A 153 -37.97 8.99 1.07
CA ASN A 153 -38.58 9.86 0.08
C ASN A 153 -37.65 11.05 -0.13
N ASN A 154 -37.04 11.09 -1.31
CA ASN A 154 -36.34 12.27 -1.83
C ASN A 154 -37.36 13.40 -1.94
N LEU A 155 -37.29 14.36 -1.01
CA LEU A 155 -37.92 15.68 -1.14
C LEU A 155 -36.83 16.74 -1.14
N LEU A 156 -35.89 16.59 -2.09
CA LEU A 156 -35.28 17.74 -2.72
C LEU A 156 -36.31 18.24 -3.74
N LEU A 157 -37.04 19.32 -3.39
CA LEU A 157 -37.62 20.34 -4.28
C LEU A 157 -38.83 21.00 -3.60
N SER A 158 -38.60 22.19 -3.02
CA SER A 158 -39.52 23.31 -2.74
C SER A 158 -39.06 23.99 -1.44
N LYS A 159 -38.66 25.25 -1.36
CA LYS A 159 -38.66 26.42 -2.24
C LYS A 159 -37.49 27.31 -1.78
N GLU A 160 -36.72 27.85 -2.73
CA GLU A 160 -36.02 29.12 -2.51
C GLU A 160 -37.05 30.27 -2.49
N VAL A 161 -36.74 31.32 -1.75
CA VAL A 161 -37.53 32.56 -1.57
C VAL A 161 -37.62 33.34 -2.88
#